data_AF-A0A0Z8HJ51-F1
#
_entry.id   AF-A0A0Z8HJ51-F1
#
_cell.length_a   1.000
_cell.length_b   1.000
_cell.length_c   1.000
_cell.angle_alpha   90.00
_cell.angle_beta   90.00
_cell.angle_gamma   90.00
#
_symmetry.space_group_name_H-M   'P 1'
#
loop_
_entity.id
_entity.type
_entity.pdbx_description
1 polymer ?
#
loop_
_entity_poly.entity_id
_entity_poly.type
_entity_poly.pdbx_seq_one_letter_code
_entity_poly.pdbx_strand_id
1 'polypeptide(L)'
;MAKTKRGRPTKMTQGTVKKLEEAFLRGLSDEEACLYADISKPTLYDYCDKNPDFFDRKELLKQRVKTRAKLNISKAIEDGDIDLSKWYLERRDNDFKTKQAVTHDGEVNINQTNPFADLTTDELRKLIDDG
;
A
#
# COMPACT_ATOMS: atom_id res chain seq x y z
N MET A 1 -10.21 49.97 21.99
CA MET A 1 -9.00 49.26 22.47
C MET A 1 -8.78 48.04 21.60
N ALA A 2 -7.73 48.03 20.77
CA ALA A 2 -7.42 46.91 19.88
C ALA A 2 -6.94 45.71 20.73
N LYS A 3 -7.65 44.58 20.65
CA LYS A 3 -7.26 43.34 21.34
C LYS A 3 -5.91 42.87 20.79
N THR A 4 -4.85 42.98 21.57
CA THR A 4 -3.56 42.34 21.27
C THR A 4 -3.76 40.82 21.33
N LYS A 5 -3.55 40.10 20.23
CA LYS A 5 -3.58 38.62 20.20
C LYS A 5 -2.44 38.07 21.07
N ARG A 6 -2.71 37.86 22.35
CA ARG A 6 -1.80 37.23 23.32
C ARG A 6 -1.89 35.71 23.16
N GLY A 7 -0.98 35.14 22.37
CA GLY A 7 -0.79 33.70 22.19
C GLY A 7 0.57 33.41 21.55
N ARG A 8 1.16 32.24 21.83
CA ARG A 8 2.39 31.79 21.16
C ARG A 8 2.19 31.83 19.64
N PRO A 9 3.10 32.43 18.86
CA PRO A 9 3.00 32.43 17.41
C PRO A 9 2.88 31.01 16.87
N THR A 10 1.94 30.79 15.95
CA THR A 10 1.76 29.47 15.34
C THR A 10 2.95 29.12 14.44
N LYS A 11 3.32 27.84 14.40
CA LYS A 11 4.29 27.32 13.41
C LYS A 11 3.69 27.29 11.99
N MET A 12 2.37 27.35 11.86
CA MET A 12 1.66 27.40 10.57
C MET A 12 1.63 28.82 10.01
N THR A 13 2.80 29.28 9.55
CA THR A 13 2.93 30.53 8.80
C THR A 13 2.52 30.33 7.33
N GLN A 14 2.32 31.41 6.58
CA GLN A 14 2.08 31.32 5.13
C GLN A 14 3.22 30.60 4.40
N GLY A 15 4.47 30.77 4.86
CA GLY A 15 5.63 30.06 4.30
C GLY A 15 5.56 28.56 4.55
N THR A 16 5.11 28.15 5.76
CA THR A 16 4.90 26.75 6.11
C THR A 16 3.82 26.12 5.24
N VAL A 17 2.68 26.79 5.06
CA VAL A 17 1.58 26.33 4.20
C VAL A 17 2.07 26.15 2.76
N LYS A 18 2.82 27.11 2.23
CA LYS A 18 3.38 27.01 0.87
C LYS A 18 4.33 25.82 0.73
N LYS A 19 5.23 25.59 1.69
CA LYS A 19 6.14 24.43 1.69
C LYS A 19 5.37 23.10 1.70
N LEU A 20 4.31 23.02 2.51
CA LEU A 20 3.45 21.83 2.57
C LEU A 20 2.76 21.58 1.23
N GLU A 21 2.10 22.60 0.65
CA GLU A 21 1.47 22.46 -0.67
C GLU A 21 2.48 22.05 -1.74
N GLU A 22 3.64 22.68 -1.75
CA GLU A 22 4.75 22.34 -2.64
C GLU A 22 5.25 20.90 -2.48
N ALA A 23 5.27 20.36 -1.26
CA ALA A 23 5.59 18.96 -1.00
C ALA A 23 4.50 18.03 -1.54
N PHE A 24 3.23 18.31 -1.23
CA PHE A 24 2.10 17.50 -1.70
C PHE A 24 1.97 17.50 -3.23
N LEU A 25 2.25 18.64 -3.86
CA LEU A 25 2.32 18.78 -5.32
C LEU A 25 3.34 17.83 -5.96
N ARG A 26 4.40 17.48 -5.22
CA ARG A 26 5.46 16.54 -5.61
C ARG A 26 5.16 15.11 -5.16
N GLY A 27 3.98 14.85 -4.61
CA GLY A 27 3.51 13.51 -4.22
C GLY A 27 4.06 13.02 -2.89
N LEU A 28 4.64 13.90 -2.07
CA LEU A 28 5.13 13.54 -0.73
C LEU A 28 3.96 13.19 0.18
N SER A 29 4.23 12.27 1.11
CA SER A 29 3.36 11.91 2.22
C SER A 29 3.25 13.04 3.25
N ASP A 30 2.27 12.93 4.16
CA ASP A 30 2.07 13.90 5.25
C ASP A 30 3.32 14.01 6.15
N GLU A 31 4.05 12.91 6.35
CA GLU A 31 5.28 12.88 7.16
C GLU A 31 6.45 13.57 6.47
N GLU A 32 6.68 13.25 5.19
CA GLU A 32 7.73 13.89 4.39
C GLU A 32 7.46 15.39 4.20
N ALA A 33 6.19 15.77 4.02
CA ALA A 33 5.79 17.17 3.93
C ALA A 33 6.02 17.91 5.25
N CYS A 34 5.70 17.29 6.40
CA CYS A 34 5.97 17.85 7.72
C CYS A 34 7.48 18.02 7.97
N LEU A 35 8.28 17.02 7.60
CA LEU A 35 9.74 17.08 7.66
C LEU A 35 10.28 18.24 6.81
N TYR A 36 9.78 18.38 5.57
CA TYR A 36 10.18 19.45 4.66
C TYR A 36 9.78 20.85 5.15
N ALA A 37 8.62 20.96 5.80
CA ALA A 37 8.08 22.21 6.33
C ALA A 37 8.57 22.55 7.76
N ASP A 38 9.36 21.68 8.38
CA ASP A 38 9.85 21.79 9.77
C ASP A 38 8.72 21.94 10.81
N ILE A 39 7.69 21.10 10.67
CA ILE A 39 6.58 21.01 11.63
C ILE A 39 6.33 19.57 12.07
N SER A 40 5.64 19.40 13.19
CA SER A 40 5.19 18.08 13.62
C SER A 40 3.89 17.68 12.91
N LYS A 41 3.68 16.38 12.74
CA LYS A 41 2.45 15.82 12.16
C LYS A 41 1.17 16.25 12.91
N PRO A 42 1.13 16.32 14.25
CA PRO A 42 -0.01 16.90 14.97
C PRO A 42 -0.28 18.36 14.59
N THR A 43 0.76 19.17 14.38
CA THR A 43 0.58 20.59 13.97
C THR A 43 -0.13 20.70 12.62
N LEU A 44 0.14 19.76 11.69
CA LEU A 44 -0.54 19.68 10.40
C LEU A 44 -2.03 19.33 10.58
N TYR A 45 -2.35 18.28 11.35
CA TYR A 45 -3.75 17.87 11.53
C TYR A 45 -4.56 18.88 12.33
N ASP A 46 -3.99 19.48 13.38
CA ASP A 46 -4.62 20.60 14.10
C ASP A 46 -4.98 21.76 13.18
N TYR A 47 -4.18 21.98 12.13
CA TYR A 47 -4.45 23.01 11.12
C TYR A 47 -5.54 22.56 10.15
N CYS A 48 -5.52 21.31 9.70
CA CYS A 48 -6.59 20.73 8.88
C CYS A 48 -7.95 20.80 9.58
N ASP A 49 -8.03 20.45 10.87
CA ASP A 49 -9.29 20.47 11.63
C ASP A 49 -9.89 21.89 11.71
N LYS A 50 -9.02 22.90 11.77
CA LYS A 50 -9.42 24.33 11.80
C LYS A 50 -9.64 24.91 10.40
N ASN A 51 -9.15 24.25 9.36
CA ASN A 51 -9.21 24.70 7.97
C ASN A 51 -9.55 23.52 7.05
N PRO A 52 -10.81 23.05 7.01
CA PRO A 52 -11.22 21.90 6.21
C PRO A 52 -10.87 22.04 4.72
N ASP A 53 -10.98 23.24 4.14
CA ASP A 53 -10.60 23.52 2.75
C ASP A 53 -9.13 23.19 2.45
N PHE A 54 -8.24 23.37 3.44
CA PHE A 54 -6.84 23.01 3.31
C PHE A 54 -6.65 21.48 3.32
N PHE A 55 -7.44 20.75 4.09
CA PHE A 55 -7.41 19.29 4.08
C PHE A 55 -7.80 18.75 2.70
N ASP A 56 -8.91 19.23 2.13
CA ASP A 56 -9.37 18.83 0.80
C ASP A 56 -8.34 19.17 -0.27
N ARG A 57 -7.77 20.39 -0.19
CA ARG A 57 -6.69 20.82 -1.07
C ARG A 57 -5.47 19.91 -0.95
N LYS A 58 -5.01 19.61 0.26
CA LYS A 58 -3.88 18.69 0.51
C LYS A 58 -4.09 17.34 -0.19
N GLU A 59 -5.25 16.72 0.01
CA GLU A 59 -5.54 15.41 -0.56
C GLU A 59 -5.64 15.45 -2.09
N LEU A 60 -6.15 16.54 -2.67
CA LEU A 60 -6.13 16.77 -4.11
C LEU A 60 -4.70 16.93 -4.65
N LEU A 61 -3.86 17.74 -4.00
CA LEU A 61 -2.48 17.98 -4.43
C LEU A 61 -1.67 16.68 -4.45
N LYS A 62 -1.88 15.78 -3.49
CA LYS A 62 -1.24 14.45 -3.43
C LYS A 62 -1.56 13.57 -4.64
N GLN A 63 -2.69 13.79 -5.32
CA GLN A 63 -3.02 13.07 -6.56
C GLN A 63 -2.30 13.61 -7.79
N ARG A 64 -1.63 14.77 -7.71
CA ARG A 64 -1.07 15.44 -8.89
C ARG A 64 -0.01 14.60 -9.60
N VAL A 65 0.91 13.97 -8.86
CA VAL A 65 1.97 13.16 -9.47
C VAL A 65 1.38 11.93 -10.16
N LYS A 66 0.44 11.23 -9.52
CA LYS A 66 -0.26 10.10 -10.13
C LYS A 66 -1.02 10.52 -11.40
N THR A 67 -1.70 11.66 -11.34
CA THR A 67 -2.41 12.23 -12.49
C THR A 67 -1.45 12.57 -13.63
N ARG A 68 -0.32 13.22 -13.32
CA ARG A 68 0.71 13.53 -14.30
C ARG A 68 1.30 12.28 -14.93
N ALA A 69 1.59 11.25 -14.13
CA ALA A 69 2.09 9.97 -14.63
C ALA A 69 1.09 9.31 -15.59
N LYS A 70 -0.21 9.31 -15.25
CA LYS A 70 -1.27 8.81 -16.14
C LYS A 70 -1.30 9.58 -17.46
N LEU A 71 -1.22 10.90 -17.43
CA LEU A 71 -1.20 11.74 -18.64
C LEU A 71 0.03 11.47 -19.50
N ASN A 72 1.20 11.31 -18.89
CA ASN A 72 2.43 10.97 -19.62
C ASN A 72 2.31 9.60 -20.30
N ILE A 73 1.76 8.60 -19.61
CA ILE A 73 1.52 7.26 -20.17
C ILE A 73 0.51 7.34 -21.32
N SER A 74 -0.63 8.04 -21.13
CA SER A 74 -1.65 8.22 -22.17
C SER A 74 -1.04 8.83 -23.43
N LYS A 75 -0.25 9.89 -23.27
CA LYS A 75 0.41 10.56 -24.38
C LYS A 75 1.35 9.62 -25.13
N ALA A 76 2.20 8.88 -24.42
CA ALA A 76 3.13 7.94 -25.08
C ALA A 76 2.39 6.81 -25.82
N ILE A 77 1.26 6.34 -25.29
CA ILE A 77 0.38 5.39 -25.97
C ILE A 77 -0.23 6.01 -27.24
N GLU A 78 -0.73 7.24 -27.16
CA GLU A 78 -1.26 8.01 -28.31
C GLU A 78 -0.18 8.25 -29.38
N ASP A 79 1.07 8.50 -28.96
CA ASP A 79 2.24 8.67 -29.83
C ASP A 79 2.72 7.33 -30.44
N GLY A 80 2.11 6.20 -30.08
CA GLY A 80 2.36 4.89 -30.70
C GLY A 80 3.38 4.00 -30.00
N ASP A 81 3.70 4.25 -28.73
CA ASP A 81 4.60 3.38 -27.94
C ASP A 81 3.93 2.02 -27.64
N ILE A 82 4.18 1.04 -28.52
CA ILE A 82 3.58 -0.30 -28.44
C ILE A 82 4.04 -1.05 -27.19
N ASP A 83 5.30 -0.90 -26.78
CA ASP A 83 5.84 -1.65 -25.64
C ASP A 83 5.27 -1.11 -24.33
N LEU A 84 5.17 0.22 -24.18
CA LEU A 84 4.46 0.82 -23.05
C LEU A 84 2.98 0.44 -23.03
N SER A 85 2.33 0.36 -24.21
CA SER A 85 0.94 -0.06 -24.33
C SER A 85 0.72 -1.47 -23.82
N LYS A 86 1.57 -2.43 -24.22
CA LYS A 86 1.55 -3.80 -23.71
C LYS A 86 1.81 -3.85 -22.20
N TRP A 87 2.85 -3.15 -21.73
CA TRP A 87 3.21 -3.08 -20.32
C TRP A 87 2.06 -2.57 -19.44
N TYR A 88 1.30 -1.59 -19.95
CA TYR A 88 0.14 -1.02 -19.28
C TYR A 88 -1.02 -2.02 -19.19
N LEU A 89 -1.35 -2.71 -20.30
CA LEU A 89 -2.41 -3.73 -20.34
C LEU A 89 -2.14 -4.87 -19.36
N GLU A 90 -0.92 -5.43 -19.36
CA GLU A 90 -0.52 -6.52 -18.46
C GLU A 90 -0.74 -6.21 -16.97
N ARG A 91 -0.72 -4.93 -16.59
CA ARG A 91 -0.81 -4.49 -15.19
C ARG A 91 -2.20 -3.98 -14.80
N ARG A 92 -2.96 -3.47 -15.76
CA ARG A 92 -4.24 -2.79 -15.51
C ARG A 92 -5.44 -3.60 -15.93
N ASP A 93 -5.26 -4.51 -16.87
CA ASP A 93 -6.30 -5.41 -17.35
C ASP A 93 -6.04 -6.84 -16.84
N ASN A 94 -7.04 -7.42 -16.18
CA ASN A 94 -6.92 -8.78 -15.65
C ASN A 94 -6.80 -9.83 -16.76
N ASP A 95 -7.34 -9.55 -17.94
CA ASP A 95 -7.30 -10.49 -19.07
C ASP A 95 -5.88 -10.63 -19.64
N PHE A 96 -5.06 -9.60 -19.46
CA PHE A 96 -3.67 -9.54 -19.93
C PHE A 96 -2.65 -9.82 -18.82
N LYS A 97 -3.08 -10.09 -17.59
CA LYS A 97 -2.17 -10.49 -16.51
C LYS A 97 -1.52 -11.83 -16.82
N THR A 98 -0.21 -11.92 -16.61
CA THR A 98 0.52 -13.18 -16.74
C THR A 98 -0.04 -14.22 -15.78
N LYS A 99 -0.54 -15.34 -16.32
CA LYS A 99 -1.01 -16.49 -15.54
C LYS A 99 0.14 -17.46 -15.37
N GLN A 100 0.54 -17.72 -14.12
CA GLN A 100 1.44 -18.84 -13.83
C GLN A 100 0.61 -20.12 -13.71
N ALA A 101 0.97 -21.14 -14.48
CA ALA A 101 0.54 -22.51 -14.24
C ALA A 101 1.49 -23.10 -13.19
N VAL A 102 1.03 -23.21 -11.95
CA VAL A 102 1.78 -23.86 -10.88
C VAL A 102 1.39 -25.33 -10.85
N THR A 103 2.31 -26.20 -11.26
CA THR A 103 2.21 -27.65 -11.05
C THR A 103 2.79 -27.99 -9.69
N HIS A 104 1.98 -28.59 -8.81
CA HIS A 104 2.47 -29.15 -7.56
C HIS A 104 2.77 -30.63 -7.79
N ASP A 105 4.04 -30.96 -7.99
CA ASP A 105 4.54 -32.32 -7.84
C ASP A 105 5.17 -32.45 -6.44
N GLY A 106 4.68 -33.45 -5.70
CA GLY A 106 5.16 -33.75 -4.36
C GLY A 106 4.74 -35.17 -4.02
N GLU A 107 5.71 -35.99 -3.65
CA GLU A 107 5.44 -37.33 -3.14
C GLU A 107 4.98 -37.22 -1.70
N VAL A 108 3.73 -37.58 -1.43
CA VAL A 108 3.22 -37.68 -0.07
C VAL A 108 3.85 -38.90 0.57
N ASN A 109 4.94 -38.71 1.31
CA ASN A 109 5.48 -39.72 2.21
C ASN A 109 4.48 -39.94 3.35
N ILE A 110 3.47 -40.77 3.12
CA ILE A 110 2.81 -41.44 4.22
C ILE A 110 3.85 -42.37 4.80
N ASN A 111 4.38 -42.06 5.99
CA ASN A 111 5.02 -43.06 6.81
C ASN A 111 3.93 -44.08 7.17
N GLN A 112 3.60 -44.99 6.25
CA GLN A 112 2.91 -46.24 6.53
C GLN A 112 3.88 -47.12 7.32
N THR A 113 4.29 -46.65 8.50
CA THR A 113 4.77 -47.54 9.53
C THR A 113 3.55 -48.35 9.89
N ASN A 114 3.50 -49.60 9.42
CA ASN A 114 2.44 -50.52 9.80
C ASN A 114 2.39 -50.52 11.34
N PRO A 115 1.31 -50.02 11.96
CA PRO A 115 1.24 -49.84 13.41
C PRO A 115 1.28 -51.17 14.16
N PHE A 116 1.24 -52.29 13.43
CA PHE A 116 1.30 -53.64 13.95
C PHE A 116 2.57 -54.39 13.52
N ALA A 117 3.58 -53.71 12.98
CA ALA A 117 4.80 -54.34 12.46
C ALA A 117 5.55 -55.17 13.51
N ASP A 118 5.47 -54.79 14.78
CA ASP A 118 6.21 -55.41 15.88
C ASP A 118 5.37 -56.39 16.71
N LEU A 119 4.11 -56.65 16.33
CA LEU A 119 3.24 -57.56 17.07
C LEU A 119 3.42 -59.00 16.60
N THR A 120 3.40 -59.92 17.57
CA THR A 120 3.34 -61.35 17.30
C THR A 120 1.95 -61.77 16.86
N THR A 121 1.86 -62.92 16.18
CA THR A 121 0.59 -63.45 15.66
C THR A 121 -0.47 -63.65 16.73
N ASP A 122 -0.06 -63.95 17.97
CA ASP A 122 -0.97 -64.16 19.08
C ASP A 122 -1.49 -62.84 19.68
N GLU A 123 -0.68 -61.78 19.65
CA GLU A 123 -1.11 -60.42 20.04
C GLU A 123 -2.09 -59.84 19.02
N LEU A 124 -1.86 -60.10 17.73
CA LEU A 124 -2.81 -59.73 16.67
C LEU A 124 -4.16 -60.42 16.83
N ARG A 125 -4.18 -61.71 17.20
CA ARG A 125 -5.42 -62.47 17.44
C ARG A 125 -6.22 -61.91 18.62
N LYS A 126 -5.55 -61.55 19.72
CA LYS A 126 -6.22 -60.93 20.88
C LYS A 126 -6.90 -59.61 20.52
N LEU A 127 -6.29 -58.80 19.66
CA LEU A 127 -6.88 -57.53 19.21
C LEU A 127 -8.14 -57.72 18.35
N ILE A 128 -8.32 -58.88 17.73
CA ILE A 128 -9.52 -59.22 16.95
C ILE A 128 -10.64 -59.77 17.85
N ASP A 129 -10.29 -60.50 18.91
CA ASP A 129 -11.26 -61.10 19.84
C ASP A 129 -11.84 -60.09 20.87
N ASP A 130 -11.14 -58.97 21.14
CA ASP A 130 -11.59 -57.89 22.04
C ASP A 130 -12.41 -56.77 21.34
N GLY A 131 -12.69 -56.89 20.04
CA GLY A 131 -13.43 -55.93 19.21
C GLY A 131 -14.82 -56.39 18.80
#